data_AF-A0A8M1HAR7-F1
#
_entry.id   AF-A0A8M1HAR7-F1
#
_cell.length_a   1.000
_cell.length_b   1.000
_cell.length_c   1.000
_cell.angle_alpha   90.00
_cell.angle_beta   90.00
_cell.angle_gamma   90.00
#
_symmetry.space_group_name_H-M   'P 1'
#
loop_
_entity.id
_entity.type
_entity.pdbx_description
1 polymer ?
#
loop_
_entity_poly.entity_id
_entity_poly.type
_entity_poly.pdbx_seq_one_letter_code
_entity_poly.pdbx_strand_id
1 'polypeptide(L)'
;MVCEGFQFILMKQANALVQLGVSPQFKDKVLCQLWRLYLQRSRQAYTHNPVRSSKFKLRSLDSDSDSAAESAVTAFSETDGDANLSSTAGSNAESSSGWSQFSGSVDARNYLGPRMKRNCGLMSMKKTLALIHLALVWSREPLTLSDLLRFATEGHVPYLNAYEELPEEMKLDGKDGFIFRVESIPSHHTLHKEAQTLLLFLQLPAFPPISRQSLLHPALLSLRYLMDANLPDELHPWVCQLLERAGMAEHSLHTFDPVSHPLLPRFDLQSVALIIVTLKVLFGLDDHTEWDLSNVAGDHGDSENMFSLRRWYRLMQAALITAQQRRNQHIARKQWKAKKPLSSSKMHINIVMKQKRTAEQVQACFQKLSSCPVGVQPAEPSSFRFCWGDEDGADGPSLHHQKLDSAVTLSHNVHAASNSTYWHPALRACDPGKCRNHYPEVEASLPRSLVWLLQLFSFMLDVTPACLYEEVLGVERRVFGTKTPNGCGAEETNRTDKKTRRKCSQRC
;
A
#
# COMPACT_ATOMS: atom_id res chain seq x y z
N MET A 1 -23.16 -5.03 19.73
CA MET A 1 -23.03 -3.63 19.28
C MET A 1 -21.74 -3.34 18.51
N VAL A 2 -20.54 -3.36 19.11
CA VAL A 2 -19.30 -2.94 18.39
C VAL A 2 -19.00 -3.80 17.15
N CYS A 3 -19.13 -5.13 17.23
CA CYS A 3 -18.90 -6.02 16.08
C CYS A 3 -19.92 -5.83 14.95
N GLU A 4 -21.18 -5.59 15.30
CA GLU A 4 -22.23 -5.25 14.32
C GLU A 4 -21.93 -3.93 13.62
N GLY A 5 -21.31 -2.97 14.34
CA GLY A 5 -20.91 -1.69 13.77
C GLY A 5 -19.83 -1.88 12.72
N PHE A 6 -18.80 -2.68 13.04
CA PHE A 6 -17.79 -3.07 12.05
C PHE A 6 -18.36 -3.85 10.88
N GLN A 7 -19.32 -4.75 11.10
CA GLN A 7 -19.99 -5.47 10.02
C GLN A 7 -20.76 -4.52 9.10
N PHE A 8 -21.46 -3.53 9.66
CA PHE A 8 -22.17 -2.53 8.88
C PHE A 8 -21.22 -1.69 8.04
N ILE A 9 -20.12 -1.19 8.64
CA ILE A 9 -19.10 -0.42 7.93
C ILE A 9 -18.44 -1.25 6.83
N LEU A 10 -18.04 -2.50 7.11
CA LEU A 10 -17.49 -3.42 6.11
C LEU A 10 -18.45 -3.61 4.94
N MET A 11 -19.75 -3.78 5.22
CA MET A 11 -20.77 -3.93 4.17
C MET A 11 -20.91 -2.67 3.33
N LYS A 12 -20.89 -1.49 3.95
CA LYS A 12 -20.91 -0.20 3.24
C LYS A 12 -19.68 -0.02 2.35
N GLN A 13 -18.49 -0.32 2.88
CA GLN A 13 -17.24 -0.27 2.12
C GLN A 13 -17.27 -1.24 0.93
N ALA A 14 -17.74 -2.47 1.11
CA ALA A 14 -17.84 -3.45 0.04
C ALA A 14 -18.89 -3.07 -1.01
N ASN A 15 -20.03 -2.53 -0.60
CA ASN A 15 -21.06 -2.04 -1.53
C ASN A 15 -20.55 -0.86 -2.37
N ALA A 16 -19.77 0.05 -1.78
CA ALA A 16 -19.13 1.13 -2.52
C ALA A 16 -18.21 0.59 -3.62
N LEU A 17 -17.38 -0.41 -3.30
CA LEU A 17 -16.51 -1.06 -4.30
C LEU A 17 -17.30 -1.77 -5.41
N VAL A 18 -18.43 -2.41 -5.09
CA VAL A 18 -19.31 -3.02 -6.10
C VAL A 18 -19.93 -1.95 -7.01
N GLN A 19 -20.29 -0.78 -6.48
CA GLN A 19 -20.75 0.36 -7.29
C GLN A 19 -19.65 0.91 -8.22
N LEU A 20 -18.38 0.76 -7.84
CA LEU A 20 -17.21 1.08 -8.66
C LEU A 20 -16.87 -0.01 -9.70
N GLY A 21 -17.66 -1.08 -9.80
CA GLY A 21 -17.50 -2.12 -10.82
C GLY A 21 -16.80 -3.40 -10.36
N VAL A 22 -16.45 -3.54 -9.07
CA VAL A 22 -15.92 -4.80 -8.52
C VAL A 22 -17.00 -5.88 -8.54
N SER A 23 -16.61 -7.12 -8.87
CA SER A 23 -17.56 -8.24 -8.92
C SER A 23 -18.30 -8.42 -7.58
N PRO A 24 -19.65 -8.56 -7.58
CA PRO A 24 -20.40 -8.85 -6.36
C PRO A 24 -19.94 -10.13 -5.64
N GLN A 25 -19.32 -11.07 -6.37
CA GLN A 25 -18.80 -12.31 -5.80
C GLN A 25 -17.70 -12.08 -4.76
N PHE A 26 -16.89 -11.02 -4.92
CA PHE A 26 -15.91 -10.61 -3.91
C PHE A 26 -16.56 -10.33 -2.56
N LYS A 27 -17.68 -9.61 -2.56
CA LYS A 27 -18.42 -9.27 -1.34
C LYS A 27 -19.10 -10.49 -0.73
N ASP A 28 -19.87 -11.23 -1.54
CA ASP A 28 -20.80 -12.23 -1.03
C ASP A 28 -20.12 -13.57 -0.71
N LYS A 29 -19.11 -13.97 -1.50
CA LYS A 29 -18.42 -15.25 -1.33
C LYS A 29 -17.14 -15.12 -0.54
N VAL A 30 -16.34 -14.07 -0.77
CA VAL A 30 -14.99 -13.98 -0.20
C VAL A 30 -15.00 -13.17 1.09
N LEU A 31 -15.36 -11.89 1.03
CA LEU A 31 -15.32 -10.99 2.19
C LEU A 31 -16.24 -11.46 3.32
N CYS A 32 -17.45 -11.92 3.00
CA CYS A 32 -18.36 -12.52 3.98
C CYS A 32 -17.74 -13.73 4.70
N GLN A 33 -17.00 -14.59 3.98
CA GLN A 33 -16.32 -15.74 4.58
C GLN A 33 -15.14 -15.32 5.45
N LEU A 34 -14.32 -14.36 4.98
CA LEU A 34 -13.21 -13.81 5.76
C LEU A 34 -13.70 -13.16 7.05
N TRP A 35 -14.82 -12.43 7.02
CA TRP A 35 -15.43 -11.83 8.20
C TRP A 35 -15.92 -12.89 9.19
N ARG A 36 -16.61 -13.93 8.73
CA ARG A 36 -17.05 -15.06 9.58
C ARG A 36 -15.86 -15.77 10.23
N LEU A 37 -14.81 -16.03 9.45
CA LEU A 37 -13.58 -16.63 9.94
C LEU A 37 -12.89 -15.75 10.97
N TYR A 38 -12.86 -14.44 10.75
CA TYR A 38 -12.35 -13.48 11.73
C TYR A 38 -13.11 -13.54 13.05
N LEU A 39 -14.44 -13.53 13.01
CA LEU A 39 -15.28 -13.62 14.21
C LEU A 39 -15.07 -14.94 14.96
N GLN A 40 -14.90 -16.04 14.24
CA GLN A 40 -14.59 -17.35 14.81
C GLN A 40 -13.21 -17.36 15.48
N ARG A 41 -12.16 -16.91 14.78
CA ARG A 41 -10.78 -16.91 15.28
C ARG A 41 -10.59 -15.95 16.46
N SER A 42 -11.26 -14.80 16.43
CA SER A 42 -11.28 -13.83 17.53
C SER A 42 -12.19 -14.24 18.70
N ARG A 43 -12.93 -15.35 18.58
CA ARG A 43 -13.90 -15.85 19.56
C ARG A 43 -15.01 -14.84 19.91
N GLN A 44 -15.33 -13.97 18.95
CA GLN A 44 -16.39 -12.98 19.08
C GLN A 44 -17.76 -13.56 18.66
N ALA A 45 -17.78 -14.48 17.70
CA ALA A 45 -18.98 -15.24 17.31
C ALA A 45 -18.59 -16.60 16.72
N TYR A 46 -19.55 -17.50 16.53
CA TYR A 46 -19.35 -18.84 15.93
C TYR A 46 -18.33 -19.73 16.68
N THR A 47 -18.24 -19.61 18.01
CA THR A 47 -17.38 -20.47 18.84
C THR A 47 -18.11 -20.99 20.08
N HIS A 48 -17.68 -22.16 20.56
CA HIS A 48 -18.20 -22.75 21.81
C HIS A 48 -17.77 -21.98 23.07
N ASN A 49 -16.69 -21.21 23.00
CA ASN A 49 -16.13 -20.43 24.11
C ASN A 49 -16.06 -18.93 23.76
N PRO A 50 -17.21 -18.24 23.64
CA PRO A 50 -17.22 -16.83 23.28
C PRO A 50 -16.57 -15.99 24.37
N VAL A 51 -15.81 -14.97 23.97
CA VAL A 51 -15.25 -13.98 24.91
C VAL A 51 -16.41 -13.15 25.46
N ARG A 52 -16.95 -13.53 26.62
CA ARG A 52 -17.85 -12.67 27.40
C ARG A 52 -16.98 -11.64 28.11
N SER A 53 -17.22 -10.35 27.87
CA SER A 53 -16.36 -9.24 28.32
C SER A 53 -16.29 -9.03 29.84
N SER A 54 -16.71 -9.99 30.67
CA SER A 54 -16.59 -9.93 32.12
C SER A 54 -15.79 -11.13 32.69
N LYS A 55 -14.62 -10.82 33.25
CA LYS A 55 -13.72 -11.69 34.02
C LYS A 55 -12.79 -12.63 33.21
N PHE A 56 -11.71 -12.04 32.70
CA PHE A 56 -10.50 -12.80 32.42
C PHE A 56 -9.71 -12.97 33.73
N LYS A 57 -9.91 -14.09 34.44
CA LYS A 57 -8.90 -14.64 35.37
C LYS A 57 -8.21 -15.78 34.63
N LEU A 58 -6.99 -15.55 34.17
CA LEU A 58 -6.13 -16.65 33.75
C LEU A 58 -5.67 -17.38 35.00
N ARG A 59 -6.03 -18.66 35.08
CA ARG A 59 -5.54 -19.63 36.06
C ARG A 59 -4.01 -19.70 35.89
N SER A 60 -3.25 -19.31 36.92
CA SER A 60 -1.83 -19.64 37.00
C SER A 60 -1.72 -21.17 36.99
N LEU A 61 -0.85 -21.68 36.13
CA LEU A 61 -0.33 -23.02 36.33
C LEU A 61 0.83 -22.84 37.29
N ASP A 62 0.63 -23.26 38.52
CA ASP A 62 1.66 -23.30 39.54
C ASP A 62 2.75 -24.29 39.10
N SER A 63 3.99 -23.84 39.11
CA SER A 63 5.14 -24.71 39.34
C SER A 63 6.24 -23.87 39.94
N ASP A 64 6.43 -24.10 41.24
CA ASP A 64 7.41 -23.49 42.11
C ASP A 64 8.84 -23.84 41.66
N SER A 65 9.71 -22.83 41.56
CA SER A 65 11.08 -22.93 42.04
C SER A 65 11.77 -21.57 42.06
N ASP A 66 12.24 -21.24 43.25
CA ASP A 66 12.94 -20.03 43.64
C ASP A 66 14.27 -19.80 42.89
N SER A 67 14.52 -18.56 42.47
CA SER A 67 15.73 -17.84 42.91
C SER A 67 15.66 -16.36 42.53
N ALA A 68 16.05 -15.52 43.50
CA ALA A 68 16.11 -14.08 43.41
C ALA A 68 17.43 -13.61 42.77
N ALA A 69 17.38 -12.57 41.93
CA ALA A 69 18.28 -11.41 41.94
C ALA A 69 18.04 -10.48 40.72
N GLU A 70 17.60 -9.26 41.04
CA GLU A 70 18.02 -7.95 40.49
C GLU A 70 18.28 -7.75 38.98
N SER A 71 17.33 -7.03 38.36
CA SER A 71 17.51 -5.72 37.70
C SER A 71 18.77 -5.42 36.87
N ALA A 72 18.59 -5.25 35.56
CA ALA A 72 18.69 -3.95 34.86
C ALA A 72 18.70 -4.15 33.32
N VAL A 73 17.67 -3.65 32.62
CA VAL A 73 17.82 -3.32 31.19
C VAL A 73 17.21 -1.93 30.96
N THR A 74 18.11 -0.99 30.74
CA THR A 74 17.91 0.40 30.37
C THR A 74 17.11 0.54 29.07
N ALA A 75 16.06 1.33 29.11
CA ALA A 75 15.34 1.82 27.94
C ALA A 75 16.14 2.97 27.29
N PHE A 76 16.43 2.84 25.99
CA PHE A 76 16.86 3.96 25.16
C PHE A 76 15.64 4.62 24.52
N SER A 77 15.51 5.92 24.76
CA SER A 77 14.53 6.81 24.15
C SER A 77 15.15 7.44 22.91
N GLU A 78 14.50 7.33 21.76
CA GLU A 78 14.81 8.14 20.56
C GLU A 78 13.96 9.41 20.64
N THR A 79 14.61 10.55 20.88
CA THR A 79 14.08 11.90 20.70
C THR A 79 14.64 12.46 19.40
N ASP A 80 13.80 12.67 18.39
CA ASP A 80 14.15 13.54 17.27
C ASP A 80 13.84 14.98 17.66
N GLY A 81 14.89 15.79 17.62
CA GLY A 81 14.83 17.22 17.79
C GLY A 81 14.66 17.91 16.45
N ASP A 82 13.69 18.80 16.38
CA ASP A 82 13.72 19.93 15.44
C ASP A 82 13.65 21.22 16.27
N ALA A 83 14.69 22.02 16.16
CA ALA A 83 14.83 23.28 16.86
C ALA A 83 14.22 24.43 16.04
N ASN A 84 13.24 25.07 16.68
CA ASN A 84 12.96 26.51 16.76
C ASN A 84 12.70 27.33 15.47
N LEU A 85 11.51 27.93 15.43
CA LEU A 85 11.36 29.40 15.43
C LEU A 85 10.17 29.81 16.31
N SER A 86 10.44 30.78 17.18
CA SER A 86 9.61 31.30 18.27
C SER A 86 8.44 32.17 17.81
N SER A 87 7.27 32.02 18.44
CA SER A 87 6.51 33.19 18.91
C SER A 87 5.58 32.81 20.06
N THR A 88 5.66 33.64 21.08
CA THR A 88 5.17 33.53 22.45
C THR A 88 3.69 33.93 22.53
N ALA A 89 2.83 33.10 23.14
CA ALA A 89 1.78 33.57 24.06
C ALA A 89 0.95 32.40 24.63
N GLY A 90 0.89 32.32 25.96
CA GLY A 90 -0.32 31.89 26.65
C GLY A 90 -0.44 30.42 27.02
N SER A 91 0.47 29.94 27.87
CA SER A 91 0.27 28.77 28.71
C SER A 91 -1.00 28.89 29.55
N ASN A 92 -1.84 27.84 29.57
CA ASN A 92 -2.59 27.44 30.75
C ASN A 92 -2.74 25.92 30.73
N ALA A 93 -1.94 25.28 31.57
CA ALA A 93 -2.06 23.89 31.93
C ALA A 93 -3.14 23.75 33.00
N GLU A 94 -4.09 22.83 32.81
CA GLU A 94 -4.77 22.20 33.94
C GLU A 94 -4.84 20.69 33.72
N SER A 95 -4.00 20.01 34.51
CA SER A 95 -4.12 18.60 34.87
C SER A 95 -5.53 18.29 35.36
N SER A 96 -6.21 17.33 34.75
CA SER A 96 -7.35 16.66 35.39
C SER A 96 -7.22 15.14 35.28
N SER A 97 -6.29 14.60 36.07
CA SER A 97 -6.37 13.24 36.58
C SER A 97 -7.59 13.12 37.48
N GLY A 98 -8.71 12.58 36.98
CA GLY A 98 -9.88 12.36 37.83
C GLY A 98 -11.17 11.92 37.15
N TRP A 99 -11.13 11.09 36.10
CA TRP A 99 -12.37 10.67 35.42
C TRP A 99 -12.45 9.14 35.40
N SER A 100 -12.62 8.60 36.61
CA SER A 100 -12.98 7.22 36.89
C SER A 100 -14.47 7.16 37.29
N GLN A 101 -15.15 6.16 36.72
CA GLN A 101 -16.53 5.73 36.99
C GLN A 101 -17.65 6.57 36.36
N PHE A 102 -18.70 5.86 35.94
CA PHE A 102 -19.89 6.33 35.20
C PHE A 102 -19.80 6.39 33.67
N SER A 103 -19.55 5.24 33.05
CA SER A 103 -20.32 4.78 31.88
C SER A 103 -19.99 3.31 31.62
N GLY A 104 -21.00 2.44 31.71
CA GLY A 104 -20.89 0.99 31.69
C GLY A 104 -20.74 0.39 30.29
N SER A 105 -19.84 0.90 29.45
CA SER A 105 -19.38 0.12 28.27
C SER A 105 -18.18 -0.73 28.68
N VAL A 106 -18.46 -2.00 28.95
CA VAL A 106 -17.45 -3.03 29.26
C VAL A 106 -16.55 -3.26 28.04
N ASP A 107 -17.10 -3.09 26.84
CA ASP A 107 -16.40 -3.35 25.58
C ASP A 107 -15.39 -2.24 25.27
N ALA A 108 -15.76 -0.95 25.34
CA ALA A 108 -14.86 0.16 25.03
C ALA A 108 -13.59 0.20 25.91
N ARG A 109 -13.71 -0.20 27.18
CA ARG A 109 -12.59 -0.26 28.14
C ARG A 109 -11.53 -1.28 27.71
N ASN A 110 -11.95 -2.34 27.02
CA ASN A 110 -11.05 -3.36 26.47
C ASN A 110 -10.38 -2.89 25.17
N TYR A 111 -11.03 -2.06 24.35
CA TYR A 111 -10.48 -1.52 23.10
C TYR A 111 -9.47 -0.36 23.31
N LEU A 112 -9.67 0.49 24.33
CA LEU A 112 -8.88 1.72 24.53
C LEU A 112 -7.75 1.60 25.57
N GLY A 113 -7.61 0.47 26.26
CA GLY A 113 -6.59 0.27 27.30
C GLY A 113 -5.18 -0.02 26.75
N PRO A 114 -4.11 0.61 27.28
CA PRO A 114 -2.73 0.42 26.80
C PRO A 114 -2.20 -1.01 27.02
N ARG A 115 -2.75 -1.75 27.99
CA ARG A 115 -2.39 -3.16 28.26
C ARG A 115 -2.95 -4.14 27.21
N MET A 116 -3.95 -3.74 26.39
CA MET A 116 -4.59 -4.61 25.38
C MET A 116 -4.27 -4.21 23.93
N LYS A 117 -3.65 -3.04 23.68
CA LYS A 117 -3.05 -2.69 22.37
C LYS A 117 -2.02 -3.72 21.88
N ARG A 118 -1.51 -4.56 22.78
CA ARG A 118 -0.62 -5.71 22.51
C ARG A 118 -1.35 -7.00 22.12
N ASN A 119 -2.69 -7.07 22.21
CA ASN A 119 -3.45 -8.26 21.84
C ASN A 119 -4.03 -8.15 20.41
N CYS A 120 -3.56 -9.03 19.53
CA CYS A 120 -3.95 -9.15 18.12
C CYS A 120 -5.45 -9.42 17.85
N GLY A 121 -6.32 -9.54 18.87
CA GLY A 121 -7.67 -10.12 18.74
C GLY A 121 -8.85 -9.17 18.56
N LEU A 122 -8.67 -7.84 18.69
CA LEU A 122 -9.78 -6.88 18.60
C LEU A 122 -9.86 -6.17 17.25
N MET A 123 -11.09 -5.92 16.77
CA MET A 123 -11.34 -5.31 15.46
C MET A 123 -10.96 -3.83 15.45
N SER A 124 -10.46 -3.33 14.33
CA SER A 124 -10.11 -1.92 14.16
C SER A 124 -10.52 -1.45 12.76
N MET A 125 -10.62 -0.14 12.57
CA MET A 125 -10.91 0.41 11.25
C MET A 125 -9.84 0.03 10.22
N LYS A 126 -8.55 -0.01 10.60
CA LYS A 126 -7.48 -0.50 9.71
C LYS A 126 -7.72 -1.94 9.28
N LYS A 127 -8.20 -2.80 10.19
CA LYS A 127 -8.56 -4.19 9.89
C LYS A 127 -9.73 -4.29 8.92
N THR A 128 -10.64 -3.33 8.86
CA THR A 128 -11.73 -3.37 7.86
C THR A 128 -11.17 -3.21 6.45
N LEU A 129 -10.31 -2.21 6.22
CA LEU A 129 -9.64 -2.02 4.93
C LEU A 129 -8.68 -3.18 4.61
N ALA A 130 -7.99 -3.73 5.60
CA ALA A 130 -7.09 -4.85 5.39
C ALA A 130 -7.86 -6.14 5.00
N LEU A 131 -9.02 -6.42 5.61
CA LEU A 131 -9.90 -7.52 5.18
C LEU A 131 -10.41 -7.33 3.75
N ILE A 132 -10.79 -6.11 3.39
CA ILE A 132 -11.19 -5.77 2.02
C ILE A 132 -10.05 -6.00 1.05
N HIS A 133 -8.84 -5.53 1.36
CA HIS A 133 -7.67 -5.75 0.53
C HIS A 133 -7.38 -7.26 0.34
N LEU A 134 -7.39 -8.05 1.41
CA LEU A 134 -7.20 -9.50 1.33
C LEU A 134 -8.26 -10.17 0.45
N ALA A 135 -9.52 -9.77 0.60
CA ALA A 135 -10.59 -10.30 -0.24
C ALA A 135 -10.42 -9.89 -1.72
N LEU A 136 -9.93 -8.67 -2.02
CA LEU A 136 -9.74 -8.21 -3.40
C LEU A 136 -8.66 -9.03 -4.09
N VAL A 137 -7.55 -9.28 -3.38
CA VAL A 137 -6.46 -10.13 -3.86
C VAL A 137 -6.93 -11.57 -4.05
N TRP A 138 -7.68 -12.13 -3.09
CA TRP A 138 -8.25 -13.48 -3.22
C TRP A 138 -9.19 -13.61 -4.42
N SER A 139 -10.01 -12.59 -4.67
CA SER A 139 -10.89 -12.53 -5.83
C SER A 139 -10.18 -12.23 -7.15
N ARG A 140 -8.89 -11.87 -7.11
CA ARG A 140 -8.08 -11.45 -8.27
C ARG A 140 -8.67 -10.23 -8.99
N GLU A 141 -9.28 -9.33 -8.24
CA GLU A 141 -9.85 -8.08 -8.75
C GLU A 141 -8.73 -7.09 -9.10
N PRO A 142 -8.86 -6.28 -10.16
CA PRO A 142 -7.80 -5.38 -10.65
C PRO A 142 -7.46 -4.20 -9.73
N LEU A 143 -8.11 -4.07 -8.58
CA LEU A 143 -7.90 -2.96 -7.65
C LEU A 143 -6.73 -3.24 -6.71
N THR A 144 -5.72 -2.38 -6.77
CA THR A 144 -4.52 -2.45 -5.93
C THR A 144 -4.74 -1.83 -4.54
N LEU A 145 -3.75 -1.98 -3.66
CA LEU A 145 -3.80 -1.38 -2.33
C LEU A 145 -3.77 0.15 -2.41
N SER A 146 -2.97 0.70 -3.33
CA SER A 146 -2.98 2.13 -3.66
C SER A 146 -4.37 2.62 -4.10
N ASP A 147 -5.08 1.88 -4.95
CA ASP A 147 -6.43 2.25 -5.40
C ASP A 147 -7.42 2.30 -4.24
N LEU A 148 -7.41 1.28 -3.37
CA LEU A 148 -8.29 1.21 -2.20
C LEU A 148 -8.06 2.39 -1.24
N LEU A 149 -6.79 2.71 -0.96
CA LEU A 149 -6.43 3.85 -0.11
C LEU A 149 -6.82 5.19 -0.74
N ARG A 150 -6.65 5.33 -2.06
CA ARG A 150 -7.08 6.52 -2.79
C ARG A 150 -8.59 6.70 -2.72
N PHE A 151 -9.37 5.66 -2.99
CA PHE A 151 -10.84 5.73 -2.91
C PHE A 151 -11.34 6.00 -1.49
N ALA A 152 -10.66 5.49 -0.47
CA ALA A 152 -10.95 5.84 0.92
C ALA A 152 -10.61 7.31 1.23
N THR A 153 -9.49 7.81 0.68
CA THR A 153 -9.07 9.20 0.81
C THR A 153 -10.06 10.14 0.14
N GLU A 154 -10.50 9.82 -1.07
CA GLU A 154 -11.44 10.60 -1.89
C GLU A 154 -12.89 10.53 -1.37
N GLY A 155 -13.19 9.61 -0.46
CA GLY A 155 -14.51 9.47 0.15
C GLY A 155 -15.48 8.58 -0.64
N HIS A 156 -15.00 7.94 -1.71
CA HIS A 156 -15.78 6.93 -2.44
C HIS A 156 -15.95 5.65 -1.61
N VAL A 157 -14.97 5.30 -0.77
CA VAL A 157 -15.08 4.21 0.21
C VAL A 157 -15.16 4.79 1.62
N PRO A 158 -16.25 4.56 2.38
CA PRO A 158 -16.43 5.17 3.69
C PRO A 158 -15.41 4.65 4.70
N TYR A 159 -14.59 5.54 5.27
CA TYR A 159 -13.57 5.18 6.25
C TYR A 159 -13.32 6.28 7.28
N LEU A 160 -13.11 7.52 6.81
CA LEU A 160 -13.00 8.68 7.68
C LEU A 160 -14.36 8.97 8.33
N ASN A 161 -14.36 9.24 9.63
CA ASN A 161 -15.58 9.45 10.42
C ASN A 161 -16.69 8.42 10.11
N ALA A 162 -16.32 7.14 9.97
CA ALA A 162 -17.24 6.07 9.54
C ALA A 162 -18.51 5.94 10.38
N TYR A 163 -18.50 6.42 11.63
CA TYR A 163 -19.69 6.47 12.47
C TYR A 163 -20.87 7.25 11.86
N GLU A 164 -20.64 8.15 10.91
CA GLU A 164 -21.71 8.90 10.24
C GLU A 164 -22.59 8.02 9.36
N GLU A 165 -22.04 6.91 8.87
CA GLU A 165 -22.75 5.92 8.07
C GLU A 165 -23.66 5.03 8.92
N LEU A 166 -23.43 4.95 10.23
CA LEU A 166 -24.20 4.08 11.11
C LEU A 166 -25.66 4.54 11.20
N PRO A 167 -26.62 3.60 11.19
CA PRO A 167 -28.03 3.91 11.26
C PRO A 167 -28.39 4.49 12.64
N GLU A 168 -29.45 5.31 12.73
CA GLU A 168 -29.82 6.04 13.95
C GLU A 168 -30.22 5.11 15.11
N GLU A 169 -30.67 3.90 14.76
CA GLU A 169 -30.99 2.82 15.69
C GLU A 169 -29.73 2.25 16.37
N MET A 170 -28.58 2.39 15.72
CA MET A 170 -27.28 1.92 16.21
C MET A 170 -26.59 3.01 17.03
N LYS A 171 -27.14 3.28 18.23
CA LYS A 171 -26.61 4.28 19.16
C LYS A 171 -25.33 3.79 19.83
N LEU A 172 -24.19 4.09 19.21
CA LEU A 172 -22.88 3.93 19.84
C LEU A 172 -22.59 5.14 20.74
N ASP A 173 -23.05 5.05 21.99
CA ASP A 173 -22.83 6.12 22.97
C ASP A 173 -21.46 6.03 23.66
N GLY A 174 -20.94 7.19 24.08
CA GLY A 174 -19.74 7.26 24.90
C GLY A 174 -18.48 6.80 24.15
N LYS A 175 -17.72 5.87 24.75
CA LYS A 175 -16.38 5.48 24.27
C LYS A 175 -16.41 4.59 23.02
N ASP A 176 -17.53 3.92 22.72
CA ASP A 176 -17.66 3.02 21.57
C ASP A 176 -17.76 3.78 20.24
N GLY A 177 -18.41 4.96 20.23
CA GLY A 177 -18.50 5.81 19.03
C GLY A 177 -17.13 6.32 18.56
N PHE A 178 -16.19 6.54 19.47
CA PHE A 178 -14.83 6.98 19.14
C PHE A 178 -14.02 5.92 18.38
N ILE A 179 -14.38 4.64 18.44
CA ILE A 179 -13.71 3.57 17.70
C ILE A 179 -13.84 3.78 16.17
N PHE A 180 -14.97 4.36 15.75
CA PHE A 180 -15.31 4.62 14.35
C PHE A 180 -14.98 6.06 13.92
N ARG A 181 -14.45 6.88 14.82
CA ARG A 181 -13.96 8.24 14.52
C ARG A 181 -12.51 8.17 14.07
N VAL A 182 -12.32 7.97 12.78
CA VAL A 182 -10.99 8.00 12.15
C VAL A 182 -10.80 9.30 11.40
N GLU A 183 -9.71 10.00 11.71
CA GLU A 183 -9.40 11.33 11.15
C GLU A 183 -8.26 11.28 10.11
N SER A 184 -7.61 10.12 9.93
CA SER A 184 -6.53 9.95 8.96
C SER A 184 -6.55 8.58 8.28
N ILE A 185 -6.13 8.55 7.02
CA ILE A 185 -5.97 7.33 6.21
C ILE A 185 -4.65 6.65 6.60
N PRO A 186 -4.61 5.32 6.80
CA PRO A 186 -3.36 4.61 7.08
C PRO A 186 -2.44 4.64 5.85
N SER A 187 -1.13 4.70 6.09
CA SER A 187 -0.16 4.59 4.99
C SER A 187 -0.18 3.21 4.34
N HIS A 188 0.22 3.14 3.08
CA HIS A 188 0.33 1.89 2.31
C HIS A 188 1.07 0.79 3.07
N HIS A 189 2.27 1.10 3.59
CA HIS A 189 3.07 0.16 4.38
C HIS A 189 2.32 -0.33 5.64
N THR A 190 1.67 0.58 6.36
CA THR A 190 0.94 0.24 7.59
C THR A 190 -0.21 -0.71 7.29
N LEU A 191 -0.97 -0.44 6.22
CA LEU A 191 -2.12 -1.27 5.86
C LEU A 191 -1.69 -2.63 5.30
N HIS A 192 -0.63 -2.68 4.50
CA HIS A 192 -0.02 -3.93 4.02
C HIS A 192 0.45 -4.82 5.19
N LYS A 193 1.11 -4.23 6.19
CA LYS A 193 1.53 -4.95 7.42
C LYS A 193 0.34 -5.46 8.23
N GLU A 194 -0.75 -4.69 8.32
CA GLU A 194 -1.98 -5.13 8.98
C GLU A 194 -2.63 -6.29 8.22
N ALA A 195 -2.68 -6.23 6.88
CA ALA A 195 -3.17 -7.33 6.04
C ALA A 195 -2.34 -8.60 6.20
N GLN A 196 -1.01 -8.49 6.21
CA GLN A 196 -0.10 -9.60 6.50
C GLN A 196 -0.37 -10.21 7.89
N THR A 197 -0.58 -9.36 8.90
CA THR A 197 -0.87 -9.80 10.27
C THR A 197 -2.22 -10.52 10.36
N LEU A 198 -3.26 -10.00 9.69
CA LEU A 198 -4.57 -10.64 9.61
C LEU A 198 -4.51 -11.99 8.90
N LEU A 199 -3.76 -12.07 7.81
CA LEU A 199 -3.61 -13.30 7.05
C LEU A 199 -3.01 -14.44 7.90
N LEU A 200 -1.97 -14.13 8.70
CA LEU A 200 -1.39 -15.09 9.65
C LEU A 200 -2.35 -15.44 10.79
N PHE A 201 -3.07 -14.43 11.32
CA PHE A 201 -4.05 -14.62 12.39
C PHE A 201 -5.23 -15.51 11.96
N LEU A 202 -5.73 -15.29 10.73
CA LEU A 202 -6.83 -16.07 10.15
C LEU A 202 -6.39 -17.47 9.72
N GLN A 203 -5.08 -17.67 9.51
CA GLN A 203 -4.48 -18.88 8.94
C GLN A 203 -5.14 -19.22 7.60
N LEU A 204 -5.17 -18.24 6.70
CA LEU A 204 -5.75 -18.43 5.37
C LEU A 204 -4.93 -19.47 4.59
N PRO A 205 -5.60 -20.31 3.77
CA PRO A 205 -4.89 -21.22 2.89
C PRO A 205 -4.26 -20.43 1.72
N ALA A 206 -3.57 -21.14 0.84
CA ALA A 206 -3.05 -20.57 -0.39
C ALA A 206 -4.16 -19.84 -1.18
N PHE A 207 -3.83 -18.66 -1.69
CA PHE A 207 -4.77 -17.88 -2.49
C PHE A 207 -4.92 -18.52 -3.87
N PRO A 208 -6.02 -18.23 -4.60
CA PRO A 208 -6.12 -18.62 -6.00
C PRO A 208 -4.92 -18.10 -6.81
N PRO A 209 -4.36 -18.91 -7.72
CA PRO A 209 -3.13 -18.54 -8.42
C PRO A 209 -3.35 -17.29 -9.28
N ILE A 210 -2.39 -16.36 -9.18
CA ILE A 210 -2.31 -15.15 -9.99
C ILE A 210 -1.50 -15.48 -11.25
N SER A 211 -2.21 -15.92 -12.29
CA SER A 211 -1.60 -16.22 -13.60
C SER A 211 -1.29 -14.93 -14.37
N ARG A 212 -0.53 -15.05 -15.46
CA ARG A 212 -0.18 -13.91 -16.33
C ARG A 212 -1.38 -13.20 -16.95
N GLN A 213 -2.53 -13.87 -17.02
CA GLN A 213 -3.78 -13.29 -17.52
C GLN A 213 -4.55 -12.51 -16.44
N SER A 214 -4.14 -12.59 -15.18
CA SER A 214 -4.76 -11.81 -14.10
C SER A 214 -4.35 -10.35 -14.18
N LEU A 215 -5.30 -9.44 -14.06
CA LEU A 215 -5.05 -8.00 -14.06
C LEU A 215 -4.18 -7.52 -12.88
N LEU A 216 -4.08 -8.31 -11.81
CA LEU A 216 -3.15 -8.05 -10.68
C LEU A 216 -1.71 -8.50 -10.98
N HIS A 217 -1.50 -9.36 -11.97
CA HIS A 217 -0.17 -9.84 -12.29
C HIS A 217 0.70 -8.68 -12.79
N PRO A 218 1.97 -8.53 -12.33
CA PRO A 218 2.78 -7.36 -12.67
C PRO A 218 2.94 -7.08 -14.16
N ALA A 219 2.89 -8.11 -15.01
CA ALA A 219 2.92 -7.94 -16.47
C ALA A 219 1.70 -7.17 -17.03
N LEU A 220 0.48 -7.43 -16.55
CA LEU A 220 -0.70 -6.69 -17.02
C LEU A 220 -0.88 -5.39 -16.23
N LEU A 221 -0.56 -5.41 -14.95
CA LEU A 221 -0.65 -4.22 -14.11
C LEU A 221 0.35 -3.14 -14.55
N SER A 222 1.51 -3.51 -15.11
CA SER A 222 2.46 -2.54 -15.70
C SER A 222 1.88 -1.80 -16.90
N LEU A 223 1.00 -2.41 -17.71
CA LEU A 223 0.36 -1.70 -18.83
C LEU A 223 -0.45 -0.52 -18.31
N ARG A 224 -1.22 -0.73 -17.24
CA ARG A 224 -2.00 0.33 -16.58
C ARG A 224 -1.11 1.51 -16.18
N TYR A 225 0.04 1.22 -15.57
CA TYR A 225 0.95 2.27 -15.12
C TYR A 225 1.74 2.94 -16.26
N LEU A 226 2.07 2.21 -17.33
CA LEU A 226 2.63 2.81 -18.54
C LEU A 226 1.63 3.78 -19.18
N MET A 227 0.36 3.36 -19.27
CA MET A 227 -0.73 4.20 -19.77
C MET A 227 -0.92 5.46 -18.90
N ASP A 228 -1.04 5.27 -17.59
CA ASP A 228 -1.25 6.39 -16.65
C ASP A 228 -0.05 7.37 -16.65
N ALA A 229 1.17 6.86 -16.83
CA ALA A 229 2.40 7.66 -16.93
C ALA A 229 2.70 8.16 -18.35
N ASN A 230 1.76 8.11 -19.31
CA ASN A 230 1.94 8.56 -20.69
C ASN A 230 3.20 8.00 -21.39
N LEU A 231 3.56 6.76 -21.06
CA LEU A 231 4.72 6.09 -21.61
C LEU A 231 4.32 5.27 -22.87
N PRO A 232 5.23 5.06 -23.83
CA PRO A 232 4.96 4.27 -25.03
C PRO A 232 4.59 2.82 -24.74
N ASP A 233 3.66 2.28 -25.54
CA ASP A 233 3.23 0.88 -25.43
C ASP A 233 4.38 -0.11 -25.74
N GLU A 234 5.34 0.31 -26.58
CA GLU A 234 6.53 -0.46 -26.92
C GLU A 234 7.44 -0.76 -25.73
N LEU A 235 7.28 -0.09 -24.58
CA LEU A 235 8.00 -0.42 -23.34
C LEU A 235 7.50 -1.72 -22.70
N HIS A 236 6.26 -2.13 -22.96
CA HIS A 236 5.66 -3.28 -22.30
C HIS A 236 6.37 -4.62 -22.57
N PRO A 237 6.77 -4.95 -23.83
CA PRO A 237 7.61 -6.10 -24.11
C PRO A 237 8.92 -6.12 -23.30
N TRP A 238 9.55 -4.95 -23.10
CA TRP A 238 10.78 -4.84 -22.30
C TRP A 238 10.53 -5.10 -20.82
N VAL A 239 9.43 -4.57 -20.28
CA VAL A 239 8.99 -4.86 -18.91
C VAL A 239 8.77 -6.37 -18.73
N CYS A 240 8.13 -7.02 -19.70
CA CYS A 240 7.92 -8.48 -19.67
C CYS A 240 9.24 -9.25 -19.75
N GLN A 241 10.17 -8.87 -20.62
CA GLN A 241 11.49 -9.51 -20.69
C GLN A 241 12.27 -9.35 -19.38
N LEU A 242 12.22 -8.16 -18.77
CA LEU A 242 12.86 -7.90 -17.48
C LEU A 242 12.23 -8.74 -16.37
N LEU A 243 10.90 -8.88 -16.36
CA LEU A 243 10.16 -9.72 -15.43
C LEU A 243 10.62 -11.19 -15.51
N GLU A 244 10.79 -11.73 -16.73
CA GLU A 244 11.33 -13.08 -16.95
C GLU A 244 12.76 -13.21 -16.43
N ARG A 245 13.63 -12.25 -16.74
CA ARG A 245 15.03 -12.24 -16.28
C ARG A 245 15.15 -12.13 -14.77
N ALA A 246 14.25 -11.39 -14.12
CA ALA A 246 14.15 -11.28 -12.67
C ALA A 246 13.62 -12.57 -12.01
N GLY A 247 13.21 -13.57 -12.81
CA GLY A 247 12.55 -14.78 -12.31
C GLY A 247 11.18 -14.49 -11.69
N MET A 248 10.55 -13.36 -12.04
CA MET A 248 9.29 -12.88 -11.45
C MET A 248 8.07 -13.22 -12.30
N ALA A 249 8.19 -14.05 -13.33
CA ALA A 249 7.08 -14.33 -14.23
C ALA A 249 6.25 -15.59 -13.82
N GLU A 250 6.71 -16.31 -12.79
CA GLU A 250 6.00 -17.46 -12.23
C GLU A 250 4.88 -17.02 -11.29
N HIS A 251 3.74 -17.72 -11.37
CA HIS A 251 2.55 -17.43 -10.56
C HIS A 251 2.78 -17.67 -9.05
N SER A 252 3.72 -18.55 -8.70
CA SER A 252 4.07 -18.91 -7.31
C SER A 252 4.53 -17.68 -6.51
N LEU A 253 5.31 -16.79 -7.11
CA LEU A 253 5.83 -15.59 -6.46
C LEU A 253 4.79 -14.50 -6.22
N HIS A 254 3.68 -14.55 -6.97
CA HIS A 254 2.58 -13.58 -6.91
C HIS A 254 1.38 -14.11 -6.15
N THR A 255 1.42 -15.37 -5.74
CA THR A 255 0.32 -16.00 -5.02
C THR A 255 0.77 -16.25 -3.59
N PHE A 256 0.00 -15.72 -2.64
CA PHE A 256 0.24 -16.04 -1.24
C PHE A 256 0.06 -17.55 -1.01
N ASP A 257 1.07 -18.17 -0.39
CA ASP A 257 1.02 -19.55 0.06
C ASP A 257 1.69 -19.67 1.44
N PRO A 258 1.01 -20.20 2.46
CA PRO A 258 1.52 -20.19 3.82
C PRO A 258 2.82 -20.97 4.03
N VAL A 259 3.18 -21.88 3.11
CA VAL A 259 4.36 -22.75 3.23
C VAL A 259 5.52 -22.23 2.39
N SER A 260 5.27 -21.95 1.11
CA SER A 260 6.29 -21.58 0.11
C SER A 260 6.50 -20.07 0.02
N HIS A 261 5.43 -19.28 0.11
CA HIS A 261 5.46 -17.83 -0.09
C HIS A 261 4.58 -17.11 0.95
N PRO A 262 5.02 -17.07 2.23
CA PRO A 262 4.19 -16.62 3.34
C PRO A 262 4.02 -15.09 3.40
N LEU A 263 4.55 -14.34 2.43
CA LEU A 263 4.46 -12.88 2.37
C LEU A 263 3.48 -12.46 1.28
N LEU A 264 2.59 -11.53 1.63
CA LEU A 264 1.65 -10.95 0.67
C LEU A 264 2.41 -10.05 -0.33
N PRO A 265 2.34 -10.30 -1.65
CA PRO A 265 3.01 -9.47 -2.65
C PRO A 265 2.49 -8.03 -2.67
N ARG A 266 3.34 -7.10 -3.13
CA ARG A 266 2.99 -5.68 -3.32
C ARG A 266 2.91 -5.39 -4.82
N PHE A 267 1.81 -5.80 -5.43
CA PHE A 267 1.64 -5.83 -6.89
C PHE A 267 1.89 -4.47 -7.57
N ASP A 268 1.37 -3.40 -6.99
CA ASP A 268 1.52 -2.02 -7.43
C ASP A 268 3.00 -1.59 -7.45
N LEU A 269 3.69 -1.74 -6.32
CA LEU A 269 5.11 -1.38 -6.21
C LEU A 269 6.00 -2.23 -7.12
N GLN A 270 5.75 -3.54 -7.21
CA GLN A 270 6.52 -4.44 -8.07
C GLN A 270 6.39 -4.07 -9.55
N SER A 271 5.18 -3.74 -9.99
CA SER A 271 4.91 -3.36 -11.39
C SER A 271 5.61 -2.07 -11.77
N VAL A 272 5.52 -1.06 -10.90
CA VAL A 272 6.20 0.22 -11.10
C VAL A 272 7.72 0.07 -11.02
N ALA A 273 8.23 -0.74 -10.09
CA ALA A 273 9.66 -1.01 -9.98
C ALA A 273 10.23 -1.62 -11.28
N LEU A 274 9.49 -2.54 -11.91
CA LEU A 274 9.86 -3.11 -13.21
C LEU A 274 9.87 -2.05 -14.32
N ILE A 275 8.91 -1.13 -14.35
CA ILE A 275 8.89 0.00 -15.30
C ILE A 275 10.12 0.89 -15.08
N ILE A 276 10.42 1.27 -13.84
CA ILE A 276 11.57 2.12 -13.51
C ILE A 276 12.88 1.45 -13.94
N VAL A 277 13.07 0.18 -13.61
CA VAL A 277 14.28 -0.56 -14.03
C VAL A 277 14.34 -0.70 -15.55
N THR A 278 13.22 -0.88 -16.23
CA THR A 278 13.16 -0.90 -17.70
C THR A 278 13.59 0.45 -18.30
N LEU A 279 13.11 1.56 -17.76
CA LEU A 279 13.52 2.90 -18.18
C LEU A 279 15.02 3.13 -17.92
N LYS A 280 15.55 2.66 -16.78
CA LYS A 280 17.00 2.68 -16.51
C LYS A 280 17.80 1.88 -17.54
N VAL A 281 17.32 0.69 -17.91
CA VAL A 281 18.01 -0.15 -18.91
C VAL A 281 18.04 0.52 -20.27
N LEU A 282 16.93 1.13 -20.71
CA LEU A 282 16.82 1.71 -22.04
C LEU A 282 17.43 3.10 -22.17
N PHE A 283 17.22 3.96 -21.18
CA PHE A 283 17.59 5.38 -21.23
C PHE A 283 18.75 5.75 -20.30
N GLY A 284 19.27 4.80 -19.51
CA GLY A 284 20.30 5.06 -18.50
C GLY A 284 19.74 5.71 -17.24
N LEU A 285 19.07 6.87 -17.35
CA LEU A 285 18.60 7.68 -16.21
C LEU A 285 19.76 8.10 -15.29
N ASP A 286 20.87 8.56 -15.87
CA ASP A 286 22.10 8.95 -15.18
C ASP A 286 22.38 10.46 -15.23
N ASP A 287 21.35 11.27 -15.55
CA ASP A 287 21.40 12.71 -15.80
C ASP A 287 22.19 13.12 -17.05
N HIS A 288 22.58 12.15 -17.90
CA HIS A 288 23.37 12.40 -19.10
C HIS A 288 22.82 11.65 -20.32
N THR A 289 22.90 10.32 -20.30
CA THR A 289 22.57 9.43 -21.41
C THR A 289 21.14 9.63 -21.92
N GLU A 290 20.19 9.85 -21.02
CA GLU A 290 18.79 10.05 -21.38
C GLU A 290 18.54 11.34 -22.18
N TRP A 291 19.34 12.37 -21.91
CA TRP A 291 19.21 13.67 -22.55
C TRP A 291 19.94 13.67 -23.89
N ASP A 292 21.08 12.98 -23.98
CA ASP A 292 21.81 12.78 -25.22
C ASP A 292 20.97 11.97 -26.23
N LEU A 293 20.38 10.86 -25.78
CA LEU A 293 19.43 10.07 -26.59
C LEU A 293 18.23 10.90 -27.05
N SER A 294 17.75 11.81 -26.18
CA SER A 294 16.63 12.70 -26.51
C SER A 294 17.00 13.78 -27.54
N ASN A 295 18.27 14.22 -27.59
CA ASN A 295 18.75 15.20 -28.57
C ASN A 295 18.88 14.56 -29.96
N VAL A 296 19.43 13.34 -30.03
CA VAL A 296 19.47 12.55 -31.29
C VAL A 296 18.06 12.33 -31.83
N ALA A 297 17.08 12.10 -30.95
CA ALA A 297 15.68 11.98 -31.34
C ALA A 297 15.03 13.27 -31.83
N GLY A 298 15.54 14.44 -31.43
CA GLY A 298 15.02 15.76 -31.82
C GLY A 298 15.61 16.31 -33.11
N ASP A 299 16.84 15.91 -33.47
CA ASP A 299 17.54 16.38 -34.68
C ASP A 299 17.01 15.76 -35.98
N HIS A 300 16.26 14.66 -35.89
CA HIS A 300 15.47 14.12 -36.99
C HIS A 300 14.15 14.87 -37.12
N GLY A 301 14.25 16.10 -37.63
CA GLY A 301 13.10 16.95 -37.97
C GLY A 301 12.00 16.14 -38.67
N ASP A 302 10.79 16.22 -38.12
CA ASP A 302 9.55 15.62 -38.61
C ASP A 302 9.27 14.13 -38.36
N SER A 303 10.04 13.41 -37.54
CA SER A 303 9.57 12.10 -37.03
C SER A 303 8.63 12.29 -35.83
N GLU A 304 7.40 12.76 -36.09
CA GLU A 304 6.34 12.95 -35.08
C GLU A 304 6.05 11.68 -34.25
N ASN A 305 6.52 10.53 -34.73
CA ASN A 305 6.29 9.21 -34.17
C ASN A 305 7.40 8.68 -33.25
N MET A 306 8.50 9.40 -33.02
CA MET A 306 9.60 8.89 -32.18
C MET A 306 9.53 9.40 -30.74
N PHE A 307 9.75 8.49 -29.78
CA PHE A 307 9.69 8.84 -28.37
C PHE A 307 10.92 9.65 -27.94
N SER A 308 10.67 10.80 -27.30
CA SER A 308 11.69 11.66 -26.70
C SER A 308 11.45 11.76 -25.21
N LEU A 309 12.39 11.22 -24.40
CA LEU A 309 12.28 11.27 -22.94
C LEU A 309 12.22 12.73 -22.44
N ARG A 310 12.92 13.66 -23.11
CA ARG A 310 12.84 15.10 -22.82
C ARG A 310 11.45 15.69 -23.05
N ARG A 311 10.79 15.33 -24.15
CA ARG A 311 9.41 15.77 -24.42
C ARG A 311 8.45 15.19 -23.39
N TRP A 312 8.55 13.89 -23.14
CA TRP A 312 7.75 13.19 -22.13
C TRP A 312 7.92 13.79 -20.73
N TYR A 313 9.16 14.00 -20.28
CA TYR A 313 9.46 14.62 -18.99
C TYR A 313 8.79 15.99 -18.84
N ARG A 314 8.87 16.86 -19.86
CA ARG A 314 8.25 18.19 -19.83
C ARG A 314 6.73 18.12 -19.70
N LEU A 315 6.10 17.26 -20.51
CA LEU A 315 4.64 17.05 -20.48
C LEU A 315 4.19 16.49 -19.14
N MET A 316 4.84 15.43 -18.69
CA MET A 316 4.53 14.77 -17.42
C MET A 316 4.78 15.68 -16.22
N GLN A 317 5.84 16.48 -16.23
CA GLN A 317 6.12 17.42 -15.16
C GLN A 317 5.04 18.51 -15.05
N ALA A 318 4.56 19.04 -16.18
CA ALA A 318 3.45 19.99 -16.19
C ALA A 318 2.15 19.37 -15.65
N ALA A 319 1.84 18.15 -16.09
CA ALA A 319 0.69 17.39 -15.60
C ALA A 319 0.79 17.08 -14.11
N LEU A 320 1.97 16.63 -13.64
CA LEU A 320 2.23 16.31 -12.24
C LEU A 320 2.03 17.53 -11.33
N ILE A 321 2.58 18.69 -11.69
CA ILE A 321 2.39 19.95 -10.95
C ILE A 321 0.89 20.27 -10.87
N THR A 322 0.17 20.18 -11.99
CA THR A 322 -1.26 20.48 -12.05
C THR A 322 -2.07 19.49 -11.21
N ALA A 323 -1.73 18.20 -11.24
CA ALA A 323 -2.38 17.16 -10.44
C ALA A 323 -2.10 17.32 -8.94
N GLN A 324 -0.88 17.73 -8.55
CA GLN A 324 -0.55 18.07 -7.16
C GLN A 324 -1.36 19.28 -6.67
N GLN A 325 -1.48 20.33 -7.50
CA GLN A 325 -2.32 21.49 -7.18
C GLN A 325 -3.79 21.10 -7.02
N ARG A 326 -4.34 20.29 -7.93
CA ARG A 326 -5.71 19.73 -7.80
C ARG A 326 -5.89 18.95 -6.50
N ARG A 327 -4.93 18.09 -6.15
CA ARG A 327 -4.95 17.31 -4.90
C ARG A 327 -4.93 18.20 -3.67
N ASN A 328 -4.06 19.22 -3.65
CA ASN A 328 -3.98 20.17 -2.54
C ASN A 328 -5.25 20.99 -2.39
N GLN A 329 -5.84 21.45 -3.49
CA GLN A 329 -7.14 22.13 -3.48
C GLN A 329 -8.25 21.20 -2.99
N HIS A 330 -8.27 19.95 -3.43
CA HIS A 330 -9.25 18.96 -2.97
C HIS A 330 -9.12 18.69 -1.47
N ILE A 331 -7.89 18.49 -0.97
CA ILE A 331 -7.61 18.31 0.47
C ILE A 331 -8.04 19.54 1.27
N ALA A 332 -7.75 20.75 0.78
CA ALA A 332 -8.14 22.00 1.43
C ALA A 332 -9.67 22.20 1.45
N ARG A 333 -10.38 21.72 0.42
CA ARG A 333 -11.84 21.82 0.30
C ARG A 333 -12.58 20.74 1.09
N LYS A 334 -11.95 19.63 1.43
CA LYS A 334 -12.58 18.54 2.20
C LYS A 334 -13.08 19.07 3.54
N GLN A 335 -14.35 18.81 3.84
CA GLN A 335 -14.89 19.03 5.17
C GLN A 335 -14.36 17.93 6.10
N TRP A 336 -13.26 18.22 6.78
CA TRP A 336 -12.64 17.31 7.75
C TRP A 336 -13.46 17.17 9.05
N LYS A 337 -14.41 18.09 9.28
CA LYS A 337 -15.32 18.03 10.42
C LYS A 337 -16.57 17.24 10.05
N ALA A 338 -16.86 16.24 10.88
CA ALA A 338 -18.07 15.46 10.81
C ALA A 338 -19.34 16.32 10.84
N LYS A 339 -20.29 16.00 9.96
CA LYS A 339 -21.65 16.54 9.92
C LYS A 339 -22.38 16.23 11.22
N LYS A 340 -22.20 15.03 11.78
CA LYS A 340 -22.80 14.60 13.06
C LYS A 340 -21.72 14.63 14.16
N PRO A 341 -21.67 15.62 15.06
CA PRO A 341 -20.66 15.62 16.11
C PRO A 341 -20.92 14.53 17.16
N LEU A 342 -19.94 13.64 17.39
CA LEU A 342 -19.94 12.74 18.55
C LEU A 342 -19.62 13.54 19.82
N SER A 343 -20.43 13.38 20.86
CA SER A 343 -20.13 13.95 22.17
C SER A 343 -20.47 12.96 23.27
N SER A 344 -19.65 12.92 24.31
CA SER A 344 -19.89 12.09 25.49
C SER A 344 -20.78 12.79 26.54
N SER A 345 -21.08 14.09 26.39
CA SER A 345 -21.81 14.89 27.39
C SER A 345 -22.60 16.04 26.76
N LYS A 346 -23.83 16.27 27.27
CA LYS A 346 -24.74 17.35 26.83
C LYS A 346 -24.12 18.76 26.93
N MET A 347 -23.23 19.00 27.88
CA MET A 347 -22.55 20.29 28.03
C MET A 347 -21.54 20.53 26.89
N HIS A 348 -20.83 19.47 26.48
CA HIS A 348 -19.88 19.52 25.37
C HIS A 348 -20.57 19.63 23.99
N ILE A 349 -21.80 19.10 23.84
CA ILE A 349 -22.61 19.28 22.61
C ILE A 349 -22.73 20.76 22.27
N ASN A 350 -23.09 21.60 23.24
CA ASN A 350 -23.31 23.02 22.97
C ASN A 350 -22.04 23.74 22.53
N ILE A 351 -20.89 23.40 23.12
CA ILE A 351 -19.58 23.94 22.74
C ILE A 351 -19.19 23.49 21.33
N VAL A 352 -19.31 22.20 21.04
CA VAL A 352 -18.99 21.63 19.72
C VAL A 352 -19.92 22.20 18.64
N MET A 353 -21.21 22.34 18.94
CA MET A 353 -22.19 22.94 18.02
C MET A 353 -21.94 24.44 17.80
N LYS A 354 -21.45 25.19 18.81
CA LYS A 354 -21.03 26.59 18.65
C LYS A 354 -19.75 26.70 17.81
N GLN A 355 -18.77 25.83 18.04
CA GLN A 355 -17.55 25.75 17.22
C GLN A 355 -17.84 25.32 15.78
N LYS A 356 -18.82 24.45 15.56
CA LYS A 356 -19.30 24.07 14.23
C LYS A 356 -19.93 25.26 13.51
N ARG A 357 -20.91 25.93 14.14
CA ARG A 357 -21.58 27.11 13.57
C ARG A 357 -20.60 28.23 13.22
N THR A 358 -19.64 28.50 14.10
CA THR A 358 -18.60 29.50 13.84
C THR A 358 -17.68 29.09 12.69
N ALA A 359 -17.27 27.83 12.61
CA ALA A 359 -16.48 27.33 11.49
C ALA A 359 -17.25 27.39 10.15
N GLU A 360 -18.53 27.01 10.14
CA GLU A 360 -19.40 27.11 8.96
C GLU A 360 -19.59 28.56 8.53
N GLN A 361 -19.77 29.48 9.48
CA GLN A 361 -19.89 30.91 9.20
C GLN A 361 -18.59 31.50 8.64
N VAL A 362 -17.43 31.14 9.21
CA VAL A 362 -16.11 31.54 8.68
C VAL A 362 -15.91 30.98 7.28
N GLN A 363 -16.26 29.71 7.04
CA GLN A 363 -16.17 29.10 5.71
C GLN A 363 -17.08 29.79 4.69
N ALA A 364 -18.31 30.12 5.06
CA ALA A 364 -19.24 30.86 4.21
C ALA A 364 -18.74 32.28 3.91
N CYS A 365 -18.17 32.97 4.90
CA CYS A 365 -17.53 34.28 4.71
C CYS A 365 -16.32 34.17 3.76
N PHE A 366 -15.46 33.17 3.95
CA PHE A 366 -14.30 32.95 3.08
C PHE A 366 -14.71 32.62 1.65
N GLN A 367 -15.74 31.78 1.45
CA GLN A 367 -16.28 31.47 0.13
C GLN A 367 -16.84 32.71 -0.59
N LYS A 368 -17.56 33.58 0.14
CA LYS A 368 -18.07 34.85 -0.41
C LYS A 368 -16.94 35.80 -0.83
N LEU A 369 -15.81 35.80 -0.10
CA LEU A 369 -14.67 36.67 -0.37
C LEU A 369 -13.73 36.14 -1.48
N SER A 370 -13.71 34.83 -1.73
CA SER A 370 -12.73 34.19 -2.63
C SER A 370 -13.20 34.00 -4.08
N SER A 371 -14.36 34.56 -4.48
CA SER A 371 -14.93 34.46 -5.84
C SER A 371 -14.83 33.05 -6.43
N CYS A 372 -15.04 32.03 -5.59
CA CYS A 372 -14.87 30.64 -5.96
C CYS A 372 -16.18 30.09 -6.55
N PRO A 373 -16.17 29.44 -7.73
CA PRO A 373 -17.38 28.83 -8.26
C PRO A 373 -17.87 27.75 -7.28
N VAL A 374 -19.13 27.92 -6.87
CA VAL A 374 -19.86 26.98 -6.02
C VAL A 374 -20.05 25.68 -6.79
N GLY A 375 -19.62 24.56 -6.21
CA GLY A 375 -20.01 23.23 -6.68
C GLY A 375 -19.17 22.67 -7.83
N VAL A 376 -17.87 22.50 -7.63
CA VAL A 376 -17.15 21.49 -8.41
C VAL A 376 -17.73 20.14 -7.99
N GLN A 377 -18.50 19.51 -8.87
CA GLN A 377 -18.99 18.15 -8.69
C GLN A 377 -17.80 17.24 -8.31
N PRO A 378 -17.95 16.30 -7.37
CA PRO A 378 -16.93 15.31 -7.13
C PRO A 378 -16.59 14.64 -8.46
N ALA A 379 -15.32 14.67 -8.85
CA ALA A 379 -14.88 13.99 -10.06
C ALA A 379 -15.28 12.51 -9.96
N GLU A 380 -15.71 11.93 -11.08
CA GLU A 380 -16.03 10.51 -11.11
C GLU A 380 -14.80 9.69 -10.69
N PRO A 381 -14.99 8.64 -9.89
CA PRO A 381 -13.89 7.82 -9.39
C PRO A 381 -13.18 7.15 -10.56
N SER A 382 -11.87 7.38 -10.68
CA SER A 382 -11.04 6.77 -11.71
C SER A 382 -9.89 5.98 -11.08
N SER A 383 -9.50 4.89 -11.75
CA SER A 383 -8.27 4.16 -11.43
C SER A 383 -7.01 4.89 -11.91
N PHE A 384 -7.15 5.73 -12.95
CA PHE A 384 -6.09 6.54 -13.54
C PHE A 384 -5.92 7.87 -12.80
N ARG A 385 -4.68 8.35 -12.73
CA ARG A 385 -4.31 9.64 -12.12
C ARG A 385 -4.29 10.76 -13.13
N PHE A 386 -3.99 10.43 -14.38
CA PHE A 386 -3.89 11.35 -15.49
C PHE A 386 -4.79 10.92 -16.64
N CYS A 387 -5.23 11.89 -17.44
CA CYS A 387 -6.01 11.68 -18.65
C CYS A 387 -5.22 12.23 -19.85
N TRP A 388 -4.87 11.38 -20.81
CA TRP A 388 -4.06 11.76 -21.98
C TRP A 388 -4.88 11.69 -23.26
N GLY A 389 -4.73 12.68 -24.14
CA GLY A 389 -5.45 12.74 -25.41
C GLY A 389 -5.84 14.16 -25.79
N ASP A 390 -6.77 14.26 -26.75
CA ASP A 390 -7.21 15.54 -27.34
C ASP A 390 -8.55 16.02 -26.75
N GLU A 391 -9.07 15.32 -25.73
CA GLU A 391 -10.35 15.63 -25.10
C GLU A 391 -10.27 16.83 -24.15
N ASP A 392 -11.39 17.54 -24.00
CA ASP A 392 -11.53 18.64 -23.05
C ASP A 392 -11.30 18.16 -21.61
N GLY A 393 -10.24 18.68 -20.97
CA GLY A 393 -9.83 18.28 -19.62
C GLY A 393 -8.67 17.27 -19.58
N ALA A 394 -8.11 16.89 -20.73
CA ALA A 394 -6.87 16.12 -20.78
C ALA A 394 -5.68 16.88 -20.18
N ASP A 395 -4.76 16.14 -19.58
CA ASP A 395 -3.50 16.62 -19.01
C ASP A 395 -2.42 16.89 -20.07
N GLY A 396 -2.66 16.46 -21.31
CA GLY A 396 -1.80 16.65 -22.46
C GLY A 396 -2.02 15.60 -23.54
N PRO A 397 -1.30 15.69 -24.67
CA PRO A 397 -1.40 14.72 -25.76
C PRO A 397 -0.90 13.34 -25.32
N SER A 398 -1.48 12.29 -25.91
CA SER A 398 -1.03 10.90 -25.71
C SER A 398 0.28 10.64 -26.45
N LEU A 399 1.20 9.94 -25.80
CA LEU A 399 2.47 9.47 -26.37
C LEU A 399 2.51 7.94 -26.53
N HIS A 400 1.41 7.23 -26.28
CA HIS A 400 1.37 5.77 -26.27
C HIS A 400 1.81 5.12 -27.59
N HIS A 401 1.52 5.78 -28.71
CA HIS A 401 1.80 5.29 -30.06
C HIS A 401 3.24 5.55 -30.55
N GLN A 402 4.08 6.23 -29.76
CA GLN A 402 5.44 6.58 -30.16
C GLN A 402 6.38 5.37 -30.12
N LYS A 403 7.38 5.36 -31.00
CA LYS A 403 8.37 4.29 -31.15
C LYS A 403 9.64 4.52 -30.35
N LEU A 404 10.28 3.43 -29.93
CA LEU A 404 11.53 3.41 -29.15
C LEU A 404 12.82 3.28 -30.00
N ASP A 405 12.75 3.53 -31.31
CA ASP A 405 13.84 3.30 -32.27
C ASP A 405 15.17 4.01 -31.90
N SER A 406 15.13 5.10 -31.13
CA SER A 406 16.34 5.80 -30.64
C SER A 406 17.03 5.09 -29.46
N ALA A 407 16.27 4.39 -28.62
CA ALA A 407 16.76 3.74 -27.40
C ALA A 407 17.06 2.24 -27.61
N VAL A 408 16.78 1.71 -28.80
CA VAL A 408 16.89 0.30 -29.13
C VAL A 408 17.67 0.13 -30.43
N THR A 409 18.68 -0.74 -30.43
CA THR A 409 19.38 -1.19 -31.63
C THR A 409 18.88 -2.56 -32.07
N LEU A 410 18.69 -2.75 -33.38
CA LEU A 410 18.38 -4.06 -33.95
C LEU A 410 19.70 -4.80 -34.21
N SER A 411 20.01 -5.82 -33.40
CA SER A 411 21.17 -6.69 -33.61
C SER A 411 20.71 -8.14 -33.75
N HIS A 412 21.05 -8.79 -34.88
CA HIS A 412 20.68 -10.19 -35.14
C HIS A 412 19.18 -10.53 -34.99
N ASN A 413 18.27 -9.66 -35.46
CA ASN A 413 16.81 -9.76 -35.29
C ASN A 413 16.31 -9.77 -33.82
N VAL A 414 17.17 -9.38 -32.88
CA VAL A 414 16.83 -9.17 -31.47
C VAL A 414 17.06 -7.70 -31.14
N HIS A 415 16.01 -7.06 -30.61
CA HIS A 415 16.12 -5.71 -30.09
C HIS A 415 17.01 -5.71 -28.83
N ALA A 416 18.07 -4.90 -28.84
CA ALA A 416 18.96 -4.68 -27.72
C ALA A 416 18.89 -3.21 -27.30
N ALA A 417 18.97 -2.93 -25.99
CA ALA A 417 19.06 -1.55 -25.52
C ALA A 417 20.29 -0.88 -26.13
N SER A 418 20.15 0.35 -26.62
CA SER A 418 21.29 1.15 -27.13
C SER A 418 22.30 1.43 -26.01
N ASN A 419 21.84 1.46 -24.76
CA ASN A 419 22.69 1.62 -23.59
C ASN A 419 23.42 0.30 -23.25
N SER A 420 24.75 0.35 -23.25
CA SER A 420 25.62 -0.79 -22.90
C SER A 420 26.01 -0.84 -21.43
N THR A 421 25.73 0.22 -20.65
CA THR A 421 26.15 0.36 -19.26
C THR A 421 24.95 0.56 -18.33
N TYR A 422 24.83 -0.29 -17.32
CA TYR A 422 23.81 -0.15 -16.29
C TYR A 422 24.43 0.31 -14.97
N TRP A 423 23.99 1.46 -14.46
CA TRP A 423 24.42 1.92 -13.14
C TRP A 423 23.46 1.43 -12.06
N HIS A 424 24.02 1.02 -10.94
CA HIS A 424 23.27 0.73 -9.72
C HIS A 424 24.04 1.25 -8.51
N PRO A 425 23.35 1.72 -7.45
CA PRO A 425 24.01 1.94 -6.16
C PRO A 425 24.62 0.62 -5.68
N ALA A 426 25.71 0.65 -4.91
CA ALA A 426 26.34 -0.58 -4.43
C ALA A 426 25.27 -1.46 -3.72
N LEU A 427 24.92 -2.61 -4.33
CA LEU A 427 23.89 -3.53 -3.85
C LEU A 427 24.42 -4.29 -2.62
N ARG A 428 24.61 -3.57 -1.51
CA ARG A 428 25.08 -4.15 -0.26
C ARG A 428 23.99 -5.07 0.28
N ALA A 429 24.40 -6.27 0.69
CA ALA A 429 23.53 -7.15 1.45
C ALA A 429 23.20 -6.46 2.78
N CYS A 430 21.91 -6.34 3.08
CA CYS A 430 21.42 -5.80 4.34
C CYS A 430 20.62 -6.89 5.08
N ASP A 431 20.77 -6.97 6.40
CA ASP A 431 19.99 -7.87 7.23
C ASP A 431 18.52 -7.41 7.26
N PRO A 432 17.56 -8.17 6.69
CA PRO A 432 16.15 -7.77 6.62
C PRO A 432 15.52 -7.46 7.99
N GLY A 433 16.05 -8.00 9.09
CA GLY A 433 15.55 -7.77 10.44
C GLY A 433 16.03 -6.47 11.10
N LYS A 434 17.10 -5.86 10.59
CA LYS A 434 17.75 -4.66 11.17
C LYS A 434 17.89 -3.51 10.18
N CYS A 435 17.71 -3.78 8.89
CA CYS A 435 17.78 -2.79 7.83
C CYS A 435 16.71 -1.71 8.03
N ARG A 436 17.14 -0.45 8.02
CA ARG A 436 16.23 0.70 7.91
C ARG A 436 16.18 1.12 6.44
N ASN A 437 15.23 1.98 6.12
CA ASN A 437 15.09 2.60 4.80
C ASN A 437 16.36 3.41 4.46
N HIS A 438 17.07 3.01 3.40
CA HIS A 438 18.34 3.64 3.01
C HIS A 438 18.17 4.87 2.11
N TYR A 439 16.97 5.09 1.57
CA TYR A 439 16.72 6.17 0.61
C TYR A 439 17.18 7.55 1.11
N PRO A 440 16.93 7.99 2.36
CA PRO A 440 17.36 9.32 2.82
C PRO A 440 18.88 9.51 2.80
N GLU A 441 19.65 8.44 2.99
CA GLU A 441 21.12 8.49 3.01
C GLU A 441 21.69 8.63 1.59
N VAL A 442 21.05 7.99 0.62
CA VAL A 442 21.54 7.91 -0.77
C VAL A 442 20.89 8.92 -1.69
N GLU A 443 19.75 9.51 -1.33
CA GLU A 443 18.96 10.42 -2.18
C GLU A 443 19.80 11.55 -2.78
N ALA A 444 20.73 12.13 -2.01
CA ALA A 444 21.61 13.19 -2.48
C ALA A 444 22.61 12.73 -3.56
N SER A 445 22.94 11.44 -3.59
CA SER A 445 23.89 10.84 -4.54
C SER A 445 23.24 10.24 -5.78
N LEU A 446 21.91 10.07 -5.79
CA LEU A 446 21.19 9.51 -6.93
C LEU A 446 21.06 10.53 -8.08
N PRO A 447 21.01 10.07 -9.35
CA PRO A 447 20.62 10.91 -10.47
C PRO A 447 19.26 11.58 -10.25
N ARG A 448 19.16 12.86 -10.61
CA ARG A 448 17.94 13.66 -10.44
C ARG A 448 16.80 13.14 -11.31
N SER A 449 17.08 12.62 -12.49
CA SER A 449 16.08 11.96 -13.34
C SER A 449 15.45 10.74 -12.67
N LEU A 450 16.24 9.89 -11.99
CA LEU A 450 15.69 8.79 -11.20
C LEU A 450 14.89 9.29 -9.99
N VAL A 451 15.42 10.26 -9.23
CA VAL A 451 14.71 10.82 -8.06
C VAL A 451 13.36 11.40 -8.48
N TRP A 452 13.31 12.12 -9.60
CA TRP A 452 12.08 12.63 -10.16
C TRP A 452 11.11 11.51 -10.56
N LEU A 453 11.61 10.45 -11.21
CA LEU A 453 10.79 9.30 -11.60
C LEU A 453 10.20 8.58 -10.38
N LEU A 454 10.98 8.42 -9.32
CA LEU A 454 10.51 7.89 -8.04
C LEU A 454 9.42 8.79 -7.45
N GLN A 455 9.56 10.11 -7.51
CA GLN A 455 8.54 11.06 -7.04
C GLN A 455 7.25 10.99 -7.86
N LEU A 456 7.34 10.89 -9.18
CA LEU A 456 6.18 10.74 -10.07
C LEU A 456 5.36 9.51 -9.68
N PHE A 457 5.98 8.34 -9.66
CA PHE A 457 5.26 7.11 -9.34
C PHE A 457 4.85 7.02 -7.87
N SER A 458 5.61 7.63 -6.96
CA SER A 458 5.21 7.79 -5.56
C SER A 458 3.92 8.60 -5.43
N PHE A 459 3.78 9.67 -6.20
CA PHE A 459 2.54 10.43 -6.28
C PHE A 459 1.38 9.60 -6.85
N MET A 460 1.63 8.80 -7.89
CA MET A 460 0.60 7.96 -8.51
C MET A 460 0.07 6.89 -7.55
N LEU A 461 0.95 6.27 -6.78
CA LEU A 461 0.63 5.18 -5.85
C LEU A 461 0.27 5.65 -4.43
N ASP A 462 0.43 6.93 -4.13
CA ASP A 462 0.31 7.52 -2.79
C ASP A 462 1.23 6.85 -1.75
N VAL A 463 2.48 6.62 -2.14
CA VAL A 463 3.54 6.04 -1.30
C VAL A 463 4.72 6.98 -1.16
N THR A 464 5.62 6.72 -0.22
CA THR A 464 6.88 7.47 -0.09
C THR A 464 7.92 6.97 -1.12
N PRO A 465 8.77 7.84 -1.69
CA PRO A 465 9.85 7.44 -2.62
C PRO A 465 10.74 6.32 -2.10
N ALA A 466 11.02 6.34 -0.81
CA ALA A 466 11.69 5.27 -0.08
C ALA A 466 11.11 3.85 -0.30
N CYS A 467 9.80 3.70 -0.16
CA CYS A 467 9.13 2.40 -0.31
C CYS A 467 9.28 1.87 -1.74
N LEU A 468 9.21 2.76 -2.73
CA LEU A 468 9.35 2.40 -4.12
C LEU A 468 10.81 2.10 -4.48
N TYR A 469 11.75 2.88 -3.95
CA TYR A 469 13.18 2.68 -4.14
C TYR A 469 13.65 1.32 -3.63
N GLU A 470 13.18 0.87 -2.46
CA GLU A 470 13.52 -0.46 -1.94
C GLU A 470 13.03 -1.60 -2.85
N GLU A 471 11.87 -1.43 -3.48
CA GLU A 471 11.33 -2.41 -4.44
C GLU A 471 12.11 -2.37 -5.76
N VAL A 472 12.54 -1.19 -6.23
CA VAL A 472 13.48 -1.05 -7.36
C VAL A 472 14.78 -1.80 -7.09
N LEU A 473 15.41 -1.59 -5.92
CA LEU A 473 16.59 -2.35 -5.52
C LEU A 473 16.32 -3.86 -5.43
N GLY A 474 15.10 -4.24 -5.02
CA GLY A 474 14.64 -5.63 -5.02
C GLY A 474 14.66 -6.27 -6.41
N VAL A 475 14.13 -5.56 -7.41
CA VAL A 475 14.15 -5.99 -8.82
C VAL A 475 15.59 -6.01 -9.35
N GLU A 476 16.37 -4.95 -9.11
CA GLU A 476 17.77 -4.88 -9.54
C GLU A 476 18.62 -6.04 -8.99
N ARG A 477 18.45 -6.39 -7.71
CA ARG A 477 19.12 -7.55 -7.09
C ARG A 477 18.75 -8.87 -7.76
N ARG A 478 17.52 -9.04 -8.23
CA ARG A 478 17.10 -10.26 -8.93
C ARG A 478 17.68 -10.36 -10.34
N VAL A 479 17.83 -9.23 -11.02
CA VAL A 479 18.31 -9.17 -12.41
C VAL A 479 19.84 -9.16 -12.49
N PHE A 480 20.49 -8.34 -11.67
CA PHE A 480 21.93 -8.06 -11.73
C PHE A 480 22.74 -8.61 -10.55
N GLY A 481 22.07 -9.06 -9.48
CA GLY A 481 22.75 -9.64 -8.33
C GLY A 481 23.52 -10.90 -8.71
N THR A 482 24.71 -11.07 -8.13
CA THR A 482 25.44 -12.33 -8.20
C THR A 482 24.59 -13.39 -7.52
N LYS A 483 24.05 -14.35 -8.27
CA LYS A 483 23.43 -15.55 -7.71
C LYS A 483 24.53 -16.31 -6.95
N THR A 484 24.72 -16.02 -5.67
CA THR A 484 25.45 -16.95 -4.81
C THR A 484 24.60 -18.23 -4.77
N PRO A 485 25.19 -19.41 -5.05
CA PRO A 485 24.46 -20.66 -4.94
C PRO A 485 24.10 -20.82 -3.45
N ASN A 486 22.87 -20.49 -3.09
CA ASN A 486 22.38 -20.78 -1.76
C ASN A 486 22.31 -22.30 -1.62
N GLY A 487 23.16 -22.81 -0.72
CA GLY A 487 23.15 -24.19 -0.30
C GLY A 487 21.79 -24.55 0.28
N CYS A 488 21.09 -25.43 -0.41
CA CYS A 488 20.08 -26.28 0.17
C CYS A 488 20.17 -27.63 -0.58
N GLY A 489 20.70 -28.64 0.12
CA GLY A 489 20.87 -29.99 -0.42
C GLY A 489 22.18 -30.65 -0.01
N ALA A 490 22.52 -30.66 1.28
CA ALA A 490 23.33 -31.75 1.81
C ALA A 490 22.40 -32.95 2.06
N GLU A 491 22.90 -34.13 1.71
CA GLU A 491 22.43 -35.48 2.04
C GLU A 491 21.35 -36.11 1.15
N GLU A 492 21.82 -36.88 0.17
CA GLU A 492 21.45 -38.31 0.12
C GLU A 492 22.68 -39.13 -0.29
N THR A 493 23.39 -39.64 0.72
CA THR A 493 24.38 -40.70 0.58
C THR A 493 23.68 -42.01 0.18
N ASN A 494 23.76 -42.38 -1.09
CA ASN A 494 23.42 -43.74 -1.53
C ASN A 494 24.63 -44.69 -1.42
N ARG A 495 24.72 -45.36 -0.27
CA ARG A 495 25.32 -46.70 -0.07
C ARG A 495 24.10 -47.58 0.24
N THR A 496 23.70 -48.60 -0.52
CA THR A 496 24.42 -49.77 -1.03
C THR A 496 23.48 -50.53 -1.96
N ASP A 497 23.97 -51.09 -3.07
CA ASP A 497 23.69 -52.51 -3.34
C ASP A 497 24.71 -53.13 -4.32
N LYS A 498 25.63 -53.92 -3.74
CA LYS A 498 26.41 -54.92 -4.45
C LYS A 498 25.67 -56.25 -4.27
N LYS A 499 25.23 -56.88 -5.36
CA LYS A 499 25.09 -58.34 -5.36
C LYS A 499 25.31 -58.99 -6.73
N THR A 500 26.38 -59.80 -6.74
CA THR A 500 26.50 -61.12 -7.38
C THR A 500 26.42 -61.23 -8.91
N ARG A 501 27.60 -61.30 -9.54
CA ARG A 501 27.84 -62.08 -10.77
C ARG A 501 28.35 -63.46 -10.36
N ARG A 502 27.53 -64.50 -10.55
CA ARG A 502 27.87 -65.92 -10.32
C ARG A 502 28.96 -66.37 -11.30
N LYS A 503 30.04 -66.97 -10.77
CA LYS A 503 30.91 -67.89 -11.52
C LYS A 503 30.15 -69.19 -11.76
N CYS A 504 30.10 -69.66 -13.00
CA CYS A 504 29.84 -71.06 -13.31
C CYS A 504 31.14 -71.62 -13.94
N SER A 505 31.67 -72.67 -13.35
CA SER A 505 32.88 -73.37 -13.75
C SER A 505 32.59 -74.48 -14.77
N GLN A 506 33.48 -74.57 -15.76
CA GLN A 506 34.02 -75.79 -16.39
C GLN A 506 33.08 -76.74 -17.15
N ARG A 507 33.35 -76.93 -18.45
CA ARG A 507 34.07 -78.12 -18.99
C ARG A 507 34.24 -78.03 -20.52
N CYS A 508 35.33 -78.68 -20.95
CA CYS A 508 35.83 -78.97 -22.30
C CYS A 508 36.67 -77.88 -22.96
#